data_AF-G0EIF7-F1
#
_entry.id   AF-G0EIF7-F1
#
_cell.length_a   1.000
_cell.length_b   1.000
_cell.length_c   1.000
_cell.angle_alpha   90.00
_cell.angle_beta   90.00
_cell.angle_gamma   90.00
#
_symmetry.space_group_name_H-M   'P 1'
#
loop_
_entity.id
_entity.type
_entity.pdbx_description
1 polymer ?
#
loop_
_entity_poly.entity_id
_entity_poly.type
_entity_poly.pdbx_seq_one_letter_code
_entity_poly.pdbx_strand_id
1 'polypeptide(L)'
;MKHDLKSDLDKLENRGMALDDDINMLKNYSLEKLIDCLNNDNAIIRTSASINLMPYIYEDNVQNELLMQLSKEKSLYTKIAICETLQHGNIDTAEKMTEYLGIIGNNQYKKLPKKISSKKSYPLPRDIIARTLSKMDISILPVLIRILKSNNLIKIYEAIDAFGYICFYNKTLQNEKNLECIIKLMNKYKDDKLLLWKCITCLSAFNLDKSKEIINSFINEDNKYILSLEAKRSLSILNKK
;
A
#
# COMPACT_ATOMS: atom_id res chain seq x y z
N MET A 1 22.62 29.72 -4.37
CA MET A 1 22.20 28.91 -5.54
C MET A 1 20.88 29.48 -6.02
N LYS A 2 20.83 30.13 -7.20
CA LYS A 2 19.57 30.60 -7.78
C LYS A 2 18.77 29.37 -8.20
N HIS A 3 17.66 29.10 -7.51
CA HIS A 3 16.66 28.13 -7.97
C HIS A 3 16.01 28.72 -9.22
N ASP A 4 16.20 28.08 -10.36
CA ASP A 4 15.54 28.46 -11.60
C ASP A 4 14.20 27.72 -11.68
N LEU A 5 13.14 28.40 -11.22
CA LEU A 5 11.77 27.86 -11.12
C LEU A 5 11.30 27.20 -12.42
N LYS A 6 11.76 27.69 -13.58
CA LYS A 6 11.39 27.15 -14.89
C LYS A 6 11.97 25.74 -15.10
N SER A 7 13.25 25.56 -14.75
CA SER A 7 13.93 24.26 -14.85
C SER A 7 13.38 23.21 -13.87
N ASP A 8 12.80 23.66 -12.76
CA ASP A 8 12.16 22.79 -11.76
C ASP A 8 10.75 22.37 -12.23
N LEU A 9 10.00 23.27 -12.88
CA LEU A 9 8.71 22.95 -13.49
C LEU A 9 8.86 21.98 -14.67
N ASP A 10 9.81 22.20 -15.58
CA ASP A 10 10.07 21.32 -16.72
C ASP A 10 10.42 19.88 -16.26
N LYS A 11 11.14 19.75 -15.14
CA LYS A 11 11.46 18.43 -14.55
C LYS A 11 10.24 17.75 -13.93
N LEU A 12 9.31 18.51 -13.36
CA LEU A 12 8.08 17.98 -12.78
C LEU A 12 7.10 17.56 -13.89
N GLU A 13 7.02 18.35 -14.96
CA GLU A 13 6.25 18.07 -16.15
C GLU A 13 6.70 16.78 -16.83
N ASN A 14 8.01 16.60 -17.01
CA ASN A 14 8.60 15.36 -17.52
C ASN A 14 8.31 14.12 -16.66
N ARG A 15 7.92 14.31 -15.39
CA ARG A 15 7.49 13.24 -14.47
C ARG A 15 5.96 13.07 -14.45
N GLY A 16 5.25 13.77 -15.33
CA GLY A 16 3.81 13.75 -15.54
C GLY A 16 3.00 14.58 -14.55
N MET A 17 3.60 15.58 -13.89
CA MET A 17 2.87 16.46 -12.97
C MET A 17 1.90 17.32 -13.76
N ALA A 18 0.60 17.16 -13.53
CA ALA A 18 -0.43 18.03 -14.10
C ALA A 18 -0.68 19.21 -13.16
N LEU A 19 -0.85 20.40 -13.74
CA LEU A 19 -1.34 21.59 -13.05
C LEU A 19 -2.87 21.66 -13.10
N ASP A 20 -3.46 22.56 -12.32
CA ASP A 20 -4.91 22.73 -12.25
C ASP A 20 -5.53 23.01 -13.63
N ASP A 21 -4.87 23.81 -14.47
CA ASP A 21 -5.34 24.11 -15.82
C ASP A 21 -5.36 22.84 -16.69
N ASP A 22 -4.34 21.99 -16.62
CA ASP A 22 -4.30 20.71 -17.34
C ASP A 22 -5.42 19.76 -16.91
N ILE A 23 -5.75 19.76 -15.62
CA ILE A 23 -6.84 18.94 -15.06
C ILE A 23 -8.18 19.50 -15.55
N ASN A 24 -8.36 20.82 -15.51
CA ASN A 24 -9.58 21.50 -15.91
C ASN A 24 -9.89 21.35 -17.42
N MET A 25 -8.86 21.22 -18.27
CA MET A 25 -9.04 20.95 -19.71
C MET A 25 -9.81 19.65 -20.00
N LEU A 26 -9.73 18.65 -19.12
CA LEU A 26 -10.41 17.36 -19.28
C LEU A 26 -11.73 17.26 -18.49
N LYS A 27 -12.07 18.27 -17.69
CA LYS A 27 -13.20 18.21 -16.74
C LYS A 27 -14.55 17.88 -17.38
N ASN A 28 -14.77 18.34 -18.61
CA ASN A 28 -16.02 18.16 -19.34
C ASN A 28 -15.96 17.01 -20.36
N TYR A 29 -14.92 16.17 -20.33
CA TYR A 29 -14.85 15.00 -21.20
C TYR A 29 -15.85 13.95 -20.75
N SER A 30 -16.41 13.20 -21.71
CA SER A 30 -17.21 12.02 -21.41
C SER A 30 -16.36 10.95 -20.73
N LEU A 31 -17.01 10.03 -20.01
CA LEU A 31 -16.35 8.89 -19.39
C LEU A 31 -15.47 8.12 -20.39
N GLU A 32 -16.02 7.78 -21.55
CA GLU A 32 -15.30 7.07 -22.62
C GLU A 32 -14.02 7.82 -23.03
N LYS A 33 -14.13 9.14 -23.23
CA LYS A 33 -12.99 9.96 -23.63
C LYS A 33 -11.94 10.08 -22.52
N LEU A 34 -12.35 10.11 -21.26
CA LEU A 34 -11.43 10.08 -20.11
C LEU A 34 -10.68 8.74 -20.03
N ILE A 35 -11.36 7.62 -20.29
CA ILE A 35 -10.75 6.28 -20.37
C ILE A 35 -9.72 6.24 -21.50
N ASP A 36 -10.05 6.75 -22.69
CA ASP A 36 -9.11 6.83 -23.82
C ASP A 36 -7.85 7.63 -23.45
N CYS A 37 -8.03 8.74 -22.72
CA CYS A 37 -6.92 9.58 -22.27
C CYS A 37 -5.95 8.87 -21.30
N LEU A 38 -6.35 7.78 -20.62
CA LEU A 38 -5.43 6.98 -19.80
C LEU A 38 -4.29 6.35 -20.62
N ASN A 39 -4.47 6.18 -21.94
CA ASN A 39 -3.48 5.57 -22.81
C ASN A 39 -2.74 6.60 -23.69
N ASN A 40 -2.94 7.91 -23.45
CA ASN A 40 -2.28 8.96 -24.21
C ASN A 40 -0.75 8.93 -24.03
N ASP A 41 0.02 9.30 -25.06
CA ASP A 41 1.49 9.37 -24.98
C ASP A 41 1.97 10.41 -23.95
N ASN A 42 1.22 11.50 -23.76
CA ASN A 42 1.53 12.56 -22.81
C ASN A 42 1.12 12.16 -21.39
N ALA A 43 2.10 12.09 -20.49
CA ALA A 43 1.91 11.76 -19.08
C ALA A 43 1.01 12.74 -18.32
N ILE A 44 1.01 14.02 -18.68
CA ILE A 44 0.12 15.05 -18.10
C ILE A 44 -1.33 14.71 -18.41
N ILE A 45 -1.63 14.37 -19.67
CA ILE A 45 -2.99 13.98 -20.08
C ILE A 45 -3.45 12.75 -19.32
N ARG A 46 -2.59 11.73 -19.16
CA ARG A 46 -2.91 10.54 -18.36
C ARG A 46 -3.15 10.88 -16.88
N THR A 47 -2.34 11.77 -16.30
CA THR A 47 -2.51 12.25 -14.92
C THR A 47 -3.84 12.98 -14.75
N SER A 48 -4.13 13.96 -15.61
CA SER A 48 -5.38 14.72 -15.63
C SER A 48 -6.60 13.82 -15.82
N ALA A 49 -6.52 12.85 -16.73
CA ALA A 49 -7.58 11.87 -16.95
C ALA A 49 -7.84 11.01 -15.70
N SER A 50 -6.77 10.52 -15.08
CA SER A 50 -6.86 9.71 -13.84
C SER A 50 -7.58 10.48 -12.73
N ILE A 51 -7.28 11.77 -12.55
CA ILE A 51 -7.95 12.63 -11.56
C ILE A 51 -9.43 12.84 -11.92
N ASN A 52 -9.72 13.17 -13.18
CA ASN A 52 -11.09 13.41 -13.64
C ASN A 52 -11.97 12.14 -13.69
N LEU A 53 -11.38 10.94 -13.59
CA LEU A 53 -12.12 9.69 -13.45
C LEU A 53 -12.62 9.43 -12.01
N MET A 54 -12.20 10.21 -11.02
CA MET A 54 -12.60 10.02 -9.61
C MET A 54 -14.11 10.03 -9.38
N PRO A 55 -14.92 10.94 -9.98
CA PRO A 55 -16.38 10.89 -9.85
C PRO A 55 -17.01 9.61 -10.43
N TYR A 56 -16.30 8.93 -11.33
CA TYR A 56 -16.74 7.71 -12.00
C TYR A 56 -16.12 6.45 -11.39
N ILE A 57 -15.50 6.53 -10.22
CA ILE A 57 -14.78 5.39 -9.62
C ILE A 57 -15.68 4.19 -9.30
N TYR A 58 -17.01 4.37 -9.31
CA TYR A 58 -18.00 3.31 -9.11
C TYR A 58 -18.61 2.81 -10.42
N GLU A 59 -18.35 3.46 -11.55
CA GLU A 59 -18.81 3.00 -12.85
C GLU A 59 -18.10 1.70 -13.23
N ASP A 60 -18.81 0.88 -14.00
CA ASP A 60 -18.26 -0.35 -14.51
C ASP A 60 -17.04 -0.06 -15.40
N ASN A 61 -16.05 -0.95 -15.29
CA ASN A 61 -14.77 -0.91 -16.00
C ASN A 61 -13.76 0.18 -15.59
N VAL A 62 -14.14 1.29 -14.96
CA VAL A 62 -13.18 2.38 -14.60
C VAL A 62 -12.01 1.89 -13.76
N GLN A 63 -12.27 1.05 -12.76
CA GLN A 63 -11.22 0.51 -11.89
C GLN A 63 -10.27 -0.42 -12.65
N ASN A 64 -10.79 -1.18 -13.62
CA ASN A 64 -9.99 -2.08 -14.44
C ASN A 64 -9.05 -1.30 -15.37
N GLU A 65 -9.56 -0.24 -16.02
CA GLU A 65 -8.76 0.60 -16.90
C GLU A 65 -7.64 1.32 -16.14
N LEU A 66 -7.96 1.87 -14.96
CA LEU A 66 -6.98 2.47 -14.07
C LEU A 66 -5.91 1.45 -13.63
N LEU A 67 -6.30 0.24 -13.23
CA LEU A 67 -5.38 -0.82 -12.82
C LEU A 67 -4.50 -1.32 -13.97
N MET A 68 -5.08 -1.48 -15.16
CA MET A 68 -4.36 -1.87 -16.36
C MET A 68 -3.34 -0.79 -16.74
N GLN A 69 -3.71 0.49 -16.69
CA GLN A 69 -2.77 1.58 -16.90
C GLN A 69 -1.67 1.61 -15.82
N LEU A 70 -2.03 1.45 -14.54
CA LEU A 70 -1.08 1.42 -13.43
C LEU A 70 0.01 0.35 -13.62
N SER A 71 -0.37 -0.81 -14.16
CA SER A 71 0.54 -1.94 -14.37
C SER A 71 1.67 -1.66 -15.36
N LYS A 72 1.45 -0.77 -16.33
CA LYS A 72 2.42 -0.40 -17.38
C LYS A 72 2.96 1.03 -17.25
N GLU A 73 2.39 1.84 -16.36
CA GLU A 73 2.78 3.24 -16.19
C GLU A 73 4.25 3.39 -15.76
N LYS A 74 4.92 4.42 -16.27
CA LYS A 74 6.31 4.76 -15.95
C LYS A 74 6.42 6.10 -15.23
N SER A 75 5.53 7.05 -15.55
CA SER A 75 5.43 8.37 -14.97
C SER A 75 5.07 8.31 -13.48
N LEU A 76 5.78 9.08 -12.65
CA LEU A 76 5.55 9.05 -11.20
C LEU A 76 4.21 9.69 -10.83
N TYR A 77 3.95 10.90 -11.33
CA TYR A 77 2.75 11.63 -10.94
C TYR A 77 1.49 10.97 -11.48
N THR A 78 1.58 10.32 -12.65
CA THR A 78 0.47 9.52 -13.17
C THR A 78 0.18 8.31 -12.27
N LYS A 79 1.21 7.59 -11.77
CA LYS A 79 1.01 6.51 -10.79
C LYS A 79 0.33 7.01 -9.51
N ILE A 80 0.77 8.17 -9.02
CA ILE A 80 0.21 8.78 -7.81
C ILE A 80 -1.27 9.10 -8.04
N ALA A 81 -1.60 9.79 -9.14
CA ALA A 81 -2.97 10.14 -9.49
C ALA A 81 -3.86 8.90 -9.63
N ILE A 82 -3.42 7.85 -10.35
CA ILE A 82 -4.18 6.59 -10.46
C ILE A 82 -4.43 5.98 -9.07
N CYS A 83 -3.40 5.90 -8.23
CA CYS A 83 -3.54 5.38 -6.87
C CYS A 83 -4.50 6.22 -6.02
N GLU A 84 -4.45 7.55 -6.12
CA GLU A 84 -5.33 8.46 -5.38
C GLU A 84 -6.78 8.32 -5.86
N THR A 85 -7.01 8.17 -7.16
CA THR A 85 -8.33 7.88 -7.72
C THR A 85 -8.87 6.54 -7.21
N LEU A 86 -8.07 5.46 -7.28
CA LEU A 86 -8.45 4.14 -6.77
C LEU A 86 -8.74 4.14 -5.25
N GLN A 87 -8.07 4.99 -4.47
CA GLN A 87 -8.31 5.12 -3.02
C GLN A 87 -9.74 5.54 -2.67
N HIS A 88 -10.43 6.24 -3.59
CA HIS A 88 -11.82 6.70 -3.39
C HIS A 88 -12.85 5.60 -3.70
N GLY A 89 -12.42 4.43 -4.18
CA GLY A 89 -13.31 3.31 -4.47
C GLY A 89 -13.82 2.59 -3.21
N ASN A 90 -14.75 1.66 -3.44
CA ASN A 90 -15.39 0.85 -2.39
C ASN A 90 -14.76 -0.56 -2.27
N ILE A 91 -15.46 -1.48 -1.62
CA ILE A 91 -15.06 -2.88 -1.46
C ILE A 91 -14.87 -3.61 -2.80
N ASP A 92 -15.68 -3.30 -3.83
CA ASP A 92 -15.56 -3.93 -5.16
C ASP A 92 -14.30 -3.45 -5.88
N THR A 93 -13.95 -2.17 -5.69
CA THR A 93 -12.66 -1.63 -6.16
C THR A 93 -11.50 -2.35 -5.48
N ALA A 94 -11.57 -2.53 -4.15
CA ALA A 94 -10.53 -3.24 -3.42
C ALA A 94 -10.37 -4.70 -3.88
N GLU A 95 -11.47 -5.41 -4.18
CA GLU A 95 -11.41 -6.77 -4.74
C GLU A 95 -10.61 -6.82 -6.04
N LYS A 96 -10.95 -5.95 -7.00
CA LYS A 96 -10.24 -5.83 -8.28
C LYS A 96 -8.76 -5.50 -8.08
N MET A 97 -8.47 -4.58 -7.15
CA MET A 97 -7.09 -4.23 -6.81
C MET A 97 -6.29 -5.41 -6.26
N THR A 98 -6.91 -6.34 -5.52
CA THR A 98 -6.17 -7.47 -4.94
C THR A 98 -5.60 -8.44 -5.98
N GLU A 99 -6.10 -8.42 -7.21
CA GLU A 99 -5.50 -9.17 -8.32
C GLU A 99 -4.11 -8.66 -8.71
N TYR A 100 -3.79 -7.42 -8.34
CA TYR A 100 -2.51 -6.78 -8.63
C TYR A 100 -1.54 -6.75 -7.44
N LEU A 101 -1.93 -7.30 -6.27
CA LEU A 101 -1.08 -7.35 -5.08
C LEU A 101 0.22 -8.12 -5.35
N GLY A 102 1.35 -7.46 -5.11
CA GLY A 102 2.67 -8.08 -5.18
C GLY A 102 3.22 -8.28 -6.60
N ILE A 103 2.50 -7.85 -7.65
CA ILE A 103 2.91 -8.06 -9.05
C ILE A 103 3.24 -6.76 -9.81
N ILE A 104 2.81 -5.59 -9.34
CA ILE A 104 3.17 -4.32 -9.99
C ILE A 104 4.53 -3.82 -9.47
N GLY A 105 5.49 -3.68 -10.38
CA GLY A 105 6.83 -3.18 -10.08
C GLY A 105 7.71 -4.19 -9.33
N ASN A 106 8.81 -3.72 -8.74
CA ASN A 106 9.83 -4.56 -8.11
C ASN A 106 10.30 -4.05 -6.73
N ASN A 107 9.52 -3.17 -6.10
CA ASN A 107 9.89 -2.52 -4.84
C ASN A 107 9.65 -3.39 -3.60
N GLN A 108 8.91 -4.49 -3.76
CA GLN A 108 8.54 -5.43 -2.70
C GLN A 108 9.77 -6.12 -2.13
N TYR A 109 9.67 -6.53 -0.86
CA TYR A 109 10.71 -7.38 -0.28
C TYR A 109 10.58 -8.80 -0.86
N LYS A 110 11.61 -9.26 -1.57
CA LYS A 110 11.73 -10.65 -2.04
C LYS A 110 12.56 -11.54 -1.10
N LYS A 111 13.25 -10.92 -0.15
CA LYS A 111 14.12 -11.53 0.87
C LYS A 111 14.07 -10.68 2.13
N LEU A 112 14.52 -11.24 3.24
CA LEU A 112 14.72 -10.50 4.49
C LEU A 112 15.54 -9.22 4.25
N PRO A 113 15.14 -8.08 4.84
CA PRO A 113 15.92 -6.86 4.72
C PRO A 113 17.24 -6.98 5.48
N LYS A 114 18.24 -6.22 5.04
CA LYS A 114 19.54 -6.16 5.74
C LYS A 114 19.48 -5.32 7.03
N LYS A 115 18.49 -4.44 7.15
CA LYS A 115 18.31 -3.51 8.27
C LYS A 115 16.82 -3.30 8.53
N ILE A 116 16.47 -3.06 9.79
CA ILE A 116 15.12 -2.66 10.18
C ILE A 116 14.76 -1.26 9.68
N SER A 117 13.47 -0.95 9.66
CA SER A 117 13.00 0.42 9.40
C SER A 117 13.45 1.36 10.52
N SER A 118 13.89 2.58 10.18
CA SER A 118 14.18 3.63 11.15
C SER A 118 12.93 4.40 11.62
N LYS A 119 11.75 4.10 11.03
CA LYS A 119 10.51 4.80 11.37
C LYS A 119 10.05 4.46 12.78
N LYS A 120 9.66 5.50 13.51
CA LYS A 120 9.01 5.42 14.84
C LYS A 120 7.49 5.15 14.73
N SER A 121 6.95 5.05 13.52
CA SER A 121 5.57 4.68 13.22
C SER A 121 5.53 3.38 12.41
N TYR A 122 4.32 2.90 12.09
CA TYR A 122 4.16 1.80 11.15
C TYR A 122 4.77 2.16 9.79
N PRO A 123 5.59 1.27 9.18
CA PRO A 123 6.17 1.54 7.89
C PRO A 123 5.09 1.58 6.81
N LEU A 124 5.24 2.48 5.83
CA LEU A 124 4.36 2.50 4.67
C LEU A 124 4.62 1.24 3.82
N PRO A 125 3.58 0.54 3.33
CA PRO A 125 3.75 -0.63 2.48
C PRO A 125 4.64 -0.30 1.27
N ARG A 126 5.48 -1.24 0.85
CA ARG A 126 6.39 -1.04 -0.30
C ARG A 126 5.69 -1.29 -1.64
N ASP A 127 4.87 -2.33 -1.68
CA ASP A 127 3.99 -2.62 -2.80
C ASP A 127 3.00 -1.47 -3.04
N ILE A 128 2.81 -1.13 -4.32
CA ILE A 128 1.98 0.02 -4.69
C ILE A 128 0.50 -0.24 -4.45
N ILE A 129 0.03 -1.46 -4.66
CA ILE A 129 -1.36 -1.85 -4.41
C ILE A 129 -1.63 -1.90 -2.91
N ALA A 130 -0.77 -2.56 -2.12
CA ALA A 130 -0.89 -2.60 -0.67
C ALA A 130 -0.87 -1.19 -0.06
N ARG A 131 -0.01 -0.30 -0.56
CA ARG A 131 0.02 1.11 -0.15
C ARG A 131 -1.29 1.82 -0.46
N THR A 132 -1.87 1.55 -1.62
CA THR A 132 -3.14 2.15 -2.04
C THR A 132 -4.31 1.62 -1.18
N LEU A 133 -4.43 0.31 -1.04
CA LEU A 133 -5.41 -0.36 -0.17
C LEU A 133 -5.33 0.13 1.28
N SER A 134 -4.12 0.37 1.80
CA SER A 134 -3.91 0.83 3.17
C SER A 134 -4.48 2.23 3.49
N LYS A 135 -4.79 3.00 2.45
CA LYS A 135 -5.34 4.36 2.53
C LYS A 135 -6.81 4.46 2.13
N MET A 136 -7.41 3.37 1.66
CA MET A 136 -8.85 3.29 1.39
C MET A 136 -9.65 3.33 2.70
N ASP A 137 -10.96 3.52 2.57
CA ASP A 137 -11.88 3.39 3.69
C ASP A 137 -11.76 2.02 4.39
N ILE A 138 -11.93 2.01 5.71
CA ILE A 138 -11.74 0.80 6.53
C ILE A 138 -12.73 -0.32 6.20
N SER A 139 -13.82 -0.05 5.48
CA SER A 139 -14.77 -1.04 4.98
C SER A 139 -14.12 -2.12 4.10
N ILE A 140 -12.93 -1.88 3.54
CA ILE A 140 -12.18 -2.86 2.73
C ILE A 140 -11.49 -3.95 3.57
N LEU A 141 -11.43 -3.82 4.89
CA LEU A 141 -10.75 -4.77 5.78
C LEU A 141 -11.15 -6.25 5.55
N PRO A 142 -12.43 -6.61 5.30
CA PRO A 142 -12.81 -7.99 4.98
C PRO A 142 -12.11 -8.56 3.74
N VAL A 143 -11.81 -7.73 2.73
CA VAL A 143 -11.07 -8.13 1.52
C VAL A 143 -9.65 -8.55 1.90
N LEU A 144 -8.95 -7.73 2.69
CA LEU A 144 -7.61 -8.06 3.17
C LEU A 144 -7.60 -9.34 4.01
N ILE A 145 -8.58 -9.51 4.90
CA ILE A 145 -8.71 -10.72 5.70
C ILE A 145 -8.91 -11.98 4.83
N ARG A 146 -9.68 -11.89 3.73
CA ARG A 146 -9.80 -13.00 2.76
C ARG A 146 -8.44 -13.37 2.17
N ILE A 147 -7.65 -12.38 1.75
CA ILE A 147 -6.30 -12.61 1.22
C ILE A 147 -5.39 -13.25 2.27
N LEU A 148 -5.37 -12.75 3.50
CA LEU A 148 -4.58 -13.32 4.61
C LEU A 148 -4.96 -14.78 4.91
N LYS A 149 -6.21 -15.19 4.67
CA LYS A 149 -6.68 -16.56 4.84
C LYS A 149 -6.44 -17.46 3.62
N SER A 150 -5.99 -16.91 2.50
CA SER A 150 -5.76 -17.65 1.27
C SER A 150 -4.47 -18.49 1.32
N ASN A 151 -4.13 -19.10 0.18
CA ASN A 151 -2.86 -19.79 -0.06
C ASN A 151 -1.94 -19.04 -1.04
N ASN A 152 -2.30 -17.81 -1.43
CA ASN A 152 -1.48 -17.03 -2.37
C ASN A 152 -0.42 -16.23 -1.60
N LEU A 153 0.76 -16.84 -1.42
CA LEU A 153 1.83 -16.27 -0.59
C LEU A 153 2.31 -14.89 -1.09
N ILE A 154 2.33 -14.68 -2.41
CA ILE A 154 2.69 -13.38 -3.02
C ILE A 154 1.73 -12.29 -2.55
N LYS A 155 0.42 -12.54 -2.62
CA LYS A 155 -0.60 -11.59 -2.14
C LYS A 155 -0.57 -11.44 -0.62
N ILE A 156 -0.34 -12.52 0.13
CA ILE A 156 -0.28 -12.52 1.60
C ILE A 156 0.82 -11.58 2.12
N TYR A 157 2.04 -11.65 1.56
CA TYR A 157 3.14 -10.79 2.01
C TYR A 157 2.76 -9.30 1.98
N GLU A 158 2.10 -8.87 0.91
CA GLU A 158 1.78 -7.45 0.74
C GLU A 158 0.47 -7.07 1.47
N ALA A 159 -0.48 -8.00 1.59
CA ALA A 159 -1.68 -7.80 2.41
C ALA A 159 -1.37 -7.61 3.89
N ILE A 160 -0.33 -8.27 4.45
CA ILE A 160 0.10 -8.05 5.84
C ILE A 160 0.47 -6.58 6.08
N ASP A 161 1.22 -5.97 5.15
CA ASP A 161 1.66 -4.59 5.28
C ASP A 161 0.45 -3.62 5.24
N ALA A 162 -0.49 -3.83 4.33
CA ALA A 162 -1.70 -3.02 4.24
C ALA A 162 -2.60 -3.18 5.47
N PHE A 163 -2.84 -4.42 5.90
CA PHE A 163 -3.67 -4.74 7.06
C PHE A 163 -3.08 -4.15 8.35
N GLY A 164 -1.77 -4.31 8.57
CA GLY A 164 -1.10 -3.75 9.74
C GLY A 164 -1.11 -2.24 9.74
N TYR A 165 -0.97 -1.59 8.58
CA TYR A 165 -1.09 -0.13 8.46
C TYR A 165 -2.48 0.35 8.88
N ILE A 166 -3.54 -0.25 8.32
CA ILE A 166 -4.93 0.08 8.69
C ILE A 166 -5.17 -0.14 10.18
N CYS A 167 -4.77 -1.29 10.75
CA CYS A 167 -4.93 -1.56 12.17
C CYS A 167 -4.14 -0.57 13.05
N PHE A 168 -2.93 -0.16 12.63
CA PHE A 168 -2.09 0.74 13.40
C PHE A 168 -2.71 2.12 13.57
N TYR A 169 -3.35 2.64 12.51
CA TYR A 169 -3.96 3.97 12.49
C TYR A 169 -5.44 3.99 12.92
N ASN A 170 -6.07 2.83 13.13
CA ASN A 170 -7.46 2.73 13.58
C ASN A 170 -7.56 1.93 14.88
N LYS A 171 -7.72 2.62 16.02
CA LYS A 171 -7.72 2.00 17.36
C LYS A 171 -8.80 0.92 17.53
N THR A 172 -9.97 1.09 16.93
CA THR A 172 -11.09 0.12 17.00
C THR A 172 -10.74 -1.23 16.36
N LEU A 173 -9.77 -1.26 15.45
CA LEU A 173 -9.31 -2.47 14.77
C LEU A 173 -8.18 -3.18 15.53
N GLN A 174 -7.65 -2.60 16.61
CA GLN A 174 -6.60 -3.19 17.45
C GLN A 174 -7.21 -4.14 18.48
N ASN A 175 -7.87 -5.19 18.01
CA ASN A 175 -8.61 -6.15 18.84
C ASN A 175 -8.13 -7.59 18.61
N GLU A 176 -8.50 -8.49 19.53
CA GLU A 176 -8.10 -9.90 19.53
C GLU A 176 -8.46 -10.63 18.22
N LYS A 177 -9.62 -10.33 17.63
CA LYS A 177 -10.07 -10.97 16.37
C LYS A 177 -9.11 -10.68 15.22
N ASN A 178 -8.66 -9.44 15.10
CA ASN A 178 -7.72 -9.04 14.06
C ASN A 178 -6.29 -9.51 14.35
N LEU A 179 -5.87 -9.49 15.62
CA LEU A 179 -4.59 -10.05 16.05
C LEU A 179 -4.50 -11.54 15.71
N GLU A 180 -5.56 -12.30 15.97
CA GLU A 180 -5.63 -13.75 15.72
C GLU A 180 -5.42 -14.10 14.23
N CYS A 181 -5.78 -13.20 13.30
CA CYS A 181 -5.48 -13.41 11.88
C CYS A 181 -3.97 -13.48 11.61
N ILE A 182 -3.18 -12.65 12.30
CA ILE A 182 -1.72 -12.62 12.17
C ILE A 182 -1.08 -13.83 12.87
N ILE A 183 -1.57 -14.19 14.06
CA ILE A 183 -1.09 -15.35 14.80
C ILE A 183 -1.25 -16.64 13.97
N LYS A 184 -2.41 -16.83 13.35
CA LYS A 184 -2.66 -17.98 12.46
C LYS A 184 -1.71 -18.03 11.28
N LEU A 185 -1.38 -16.88 10.69
CA LEU A 185 -0.39 -16.80 9.62
C LEU A 185 1.00 -17.19 10.09
N MET A 186 1.45 -16.67 11.24
CA MET A 186 2.74 -17.01 11.82
C MET A 186 2.86 -18.51 12.12
N ASN A 187 1.79 -19.12 12.65
CA ASN A 187 1.76 -20.57 12.92
C ASN A 187 1.78 -21.40 11.62
N LYS A 188 1.02 -20.98 10.61
CA LYS A 188 0.94 -21.67 9.31
C LYS A 188 2.26 -21.62 8.54
N TYR A 189 2.98 -20.50 8.62
CA TYR A 189 4.21 -20.25 7.86
C TYR A 189 5.41 -19.99 8.77
N LYS A 190 5.55 -20.79 9.83
CA LYS A 190 6.59 -20.63 10.86
C LYS A 190 8.03 -20.71 10.34
N ASP A 191 8.25 -21.35 9.20
CA ASP A 191 9.57 -21.51 8.59
C ASP A 191 9.89 -20.40 7.56
N ASP A 192 8.88 -19.60 7.19
CA ASP A 192 9.03 -18.48 6.27
C ASP A 192 9.47 -17.22 7.04
N LYS A 193 10.78 -17.00 7.07
CA LYS A 193 11.37 -15.88 7.80
C LYS A 193 10.92 -14.51 7.27
N LEU A 194 10.65 -14.37 5.97
CA LEU A 194 10.19 -13.10 5.42
C LEU A 194 8.75 -12.80 5.87
N LEU A 195 7.90 -13.82 5.86
CA LEU A 195 6.53 -13.71 6.37
C LEU A 195 6.55 -13.36 7.86
N LEU A 196 7.35 -14.09 8.65
CA LEU A 196 7.50 -13.81 10.08
C LEU A 196 7.98 -12.38 10.34
N TRP A 197 8.95 -11.88 9.56
CA TRP A 197 9.40 -10.50 9.67
C TRP A 197 8.25 -9.50 9.45
N LYS A 198 7.46 -9.67 8.38
CA LYS A 198 6.28 -8.84 8.10
C LYS A 198 5.22 -8.96 9.19
N CYS A 199 4.98 -10.16 9.72
CA CYS A 199 4.06 -10.36 10.84
C CYS A 199 4.54 -9.66 12.12
N ILE A 200 5.83 -9.74 12.47
CA ILE A 200 6.40 -9.03 13.63
C ILE A 200 6.25 -7.52 13.46
N THR A 201 6.46 -6.98 12.25
CA THR A 201 6.13 -5.60 11.94
C THR A 201 4.64 -5.31 12.17
N CYS A 202 3.74 -6.16 11.65
CA CYS A 202 2.30 -6.05 11.83
C CYS A 202 1.85 -6.09 13.30
N LEU A 203 2.49 -6.89 14.15
CA LEU A 203 2.18 -6.97 15.58
C LEU A 203 2.36 -5.62 16.30
N SER A 204 3.21 -4.73 15.81
CA SER A 204 3.35 -3.36 16.34
C SER A 204 2.09 -2.49 16.16
N ALA A 205 1.10 -2.97 15.40
CA ALA A 205 -0.20 -2.34 15.26
C ALA A 205 -1.12 -2.60 16.46
N PHE A 206 -0.94 -3.71 17.18
CA PHE A 206 -1.86 -4.18 18.21
C PHE A 206 -1.33 -3.86 19.60
N ASN A 207 -1.89 -2.85 20.27
CA ASN A 207 -1.57 -2.55 21.67
C ASN A 207 -2.29 -3.50 22.64
N LEU A 208 -1.98 -4.80 22.51
CA LEU A 208 -2.51 -5.89 23.32
C LEU A 208 -1.34 -6.64 23.94
N ASP A 209 -1.52 -7.15 25.16
CA ASP A 209 -0.42 -7.83 25.87
C ASP A 209 0.02 -9.11 25.15
N LYS A 210 -0.92 -9.87 24.58
CA LYS A 210 -0.64 -11.02 23.71
C LYS A 210 0.28 -10.64 22.54
N SER A 211 0.13 -9.46 21.95
CA SER A 211 1.02 -8.98 20.88
C SER A 211 2.43 -8.73 21.40
N LYS A 212 2.57 -8.08 22.57
CA LYS A 212 3.86 -7.83 23.22
C LYS A 212 4.57 -9.13 23.59
N GLU A 213 3.84 -10.10 24.14
CA GLU A 213 4.36 -11.44 24.48
C GLU A 213 4.94 -12.14 23.25
N ILE A 214 4.19 -12.16 22.14
CA ILE A 214 4.66 -12.77 20.89
C ILE A 214 5.89 -12.04 20.39
N ILE A 215 5.89 -10.70 20.34
CA ILE A 215 7.06 -9.92 19.92
C ILE A 215 8.28 -10.25 20.79
N ASN A 216 8.12 -10.31 22.11
CA ASN A 216 9.20 -10.64 23.05
C ASN A 216 9.79 -12.03 22.79
N SER A 217 8.99 -13.01 22.38
CA SER A 217 9.49 -14.36 22.06
C SER A 217 10.49 -14.41 20.89
N PHE A 218 10.52 -13.39 20.02
CA PHE A 218 11.49 -13.27 18.92
C PHE A 218 12.77 -12.54 19.34
N ILE A 219 12.81 -11.95 20.53
CA ILE A 219 13.97 -11.23 21.02
C ILE A 219 15.00 -12.24 21.54
N ASN A 220 16.21 -12.15 20.99
CA ASN A 220 17.38 -12.86 21.49
C ASN A 220 18.52 -11.89 21.80
N GLU A 221 19.53 -12.39 22.52
CA GLU A 221 20.73 -11.62 22.89
C GLU A 221 21.61 -11.31 21.68
N ASP A 222 21.57 -12.14 20.62
CA ASP A 222 22.31 -11.91 19.39
C ASP A 222 21.67 -10.82 18.53
N ASN A 223 22.15 -9.58 18.71
CA ASN A 223 21.76 -8.38 17.97
C ASN A 223 22.05 -8.41 16.46
N LYS A 224 22.36 -9.58 15.87
CA LYS A 224 22.57 -9.74 14.43
C LYS A 224 21.35 -10.34 13.71
N TYR A 225 20.43 -10.99 14.42
CA TYR A 225 19.28 -11.62 13.78
C TYR A 225 18.18 -10.61 13.45
N ILE A 226 17.84 -10.48 12.16
CA ILE A 226 16.91 -9.44 11.70
C ILE A 226 15.52 -9.53 12.32
N LEU A 227 15.03 -10.73 12.67
CA LEU A 227 13.74 -10.88 13.36
C LEU A 227 13.80 -10.34 14.79
N SER A 228 14.90 -10.58 15.51
CA SER A 228 15.15 -10.04 16.85
C SER A 228 15.23 -8.51 16.82
N LEU A 229 15.91 -7.96 15.81
CA LEU A 229 15.97 -6.50 15.60
C LEU A 229 14.60 -5.90 15.29
N GLU A 230 13.81 -6.55 14.42
CA GLU A 230 12.46 -6.07 14.10
C GLU A 230 11.53 -6.19 15.33
N ALA A 231 11.66 -7.25 16.12
CA ALA A 231 10.91 -7.41 17.36
C ALA A 231 11.21 -6.29 18.36
N LYS A 232 12.49 -5.97 18.58
CA LYS A 232 12.91 -4.82 19.42
C LYS A 232 12.31 -3.51 18.89
N ARG A 233 12.30 -3.31 17.57
CA ARG A 233 11.66 -2.13 16.95
C ARG A 233 10.16 -2.10 17.22
N SER A 234 9.45 -3.19 16.93
CA SER A 234 7.99 -3.30 17.12
C SER A 234 7.59 -3.06 18.57
N LEU A 235 8.33 -3.61 19.54
CA LEU A 235 8.11 -3.37 20.96
C LEU A 235 8.31 -1.90 21.33
N SER A 236 9.37 -1.26 20.80
CA SER A 236 9.64 0.16 21.05
C SER A 236 8.53 1.10 20.53
N ILE A 237 7.76 0.64 19.53
CA ILE A 237 6.61 1.37 19.00
C ILE A 237 5.41 1.21 19.93
N LEU A 238 5.16 0.00 20.44
CA LEU A 238 4.08 -0.25 21.38
C LEU A 238 4.27 0.50 22.70
N ASN A 239 5.51 0.57 23.21
CA ASN A 239 5.82 1.25 24.48
C ASN A 239 5.69 2.80 24.41
N LYS A 240 5.48 3.37 23.23
CA LYS A 240 5.28 4.82 23.04
C LYS A 240 3.82 5.22 22.86
N LYS A 241 2.91 4.24 22.77
CA LYS A 241 1.47 4.45 22.65
C LYS A 241 0.83 4.42 24.03
#